data_AF-A0A7R8CW65-F1
#
_entry.id   AF-A0A7R8CW65-F1
#
_cell.length_a   1.000
_cell.length_b   1.000
_cell.length_c   1.000
_cell.angle_alpha   90.00
_cell.angle_beta   90.00
_cell.angle_gamma   90.00
#
_symmetry.space_group_name_H-M   'P 1'
#
loop_
_entity.id
_entity.type
_entity.pdbx_description
1 polymer ?
#
loop_
_entity_poly.entity_id
_entity_poly.type
_entity_poly.pdbx_seq_one_letter_code
_entity_poly.pdbx_strand_id
1 'polypeptide(L)'
;MKFAIVLALIAFASASPATYDFTEEKTVKCNVCKYVMSEVEEYITADSTEETVLAKLMEVCDKLSSVSDLLVKGCKVIVTQVIKPELEDIITNRPTPQAACENLRLC
;
A
#
# COMPACT_ATOMS: atom_id res chain seq x y z
N MET A 1 -21.62 23.16 -38.55
CA MET A 1 -22.72 22.72 -37.65
C MET A 1 -22.31 21.59 -36.68
N LYS A 2 -21.39 20.67 -37.02
CA LYS A 2 -20.86 19.68 -36.04
C LYS A 2 -19.82 20.24 -35.05
N PHE A 3 -19.08 21.28 -35.42
CA PHE A 3 -18.04 21.89 -34.56
C PHE A 3 -18.59 22.76 -33.41
N ALA A 4 -19.83 23.24 -33.50
CA ALA A 4 -20.45 24.03 -32.43
C ALA A 4 -20.88 23.18 -31.22
N ILE A 5 -21.18 21.89 -31.45
CA ILE A 5 -21.58 20.94 -30.40
C ILE A 5 -20.37 20.51 -29.57
N VAL A 6 -19.19 20.43 -30.19
CA VAL A 6 -17.93 20.07 -29.51
C VAL A 6 -17.49 21.16 -28.53
N LEU A 7 -17.74 22.44 -28.84
CA LEU A 7 -17.38 23.57 -27.97
C LEU A 7 -18.29 23.70 -26.73
N ALA A 8 -19.53 23.23 -26.80
CA ALA A 8 -20.47 23.25 -25.67
C ALA A 8 -20.15 22.17 -24.60
N LEU A 9 -19.50 21.06 -24.99
CA LEU A 9 -19.09 20.01 -24.06
C LEU A 9 -17.84 20.37 -23.25
N ILE A 10 -16.99 21.28 -23.77
CA ILE A 10 -15.77 21.73 -23.08
C ILE A 10 -16.12 22.76 -21.97
N ALA A 11 -17.32 23.35 -22.01
CA ALA A 11 -17.81 24.28 -20.98
C ALA A 11 -18.44 23.56 -19.76
N PHE A 12 -18.67 22.25 -19.80
CA PHE A 12 -19.16 21.45 -18.66
C PHE A 12 -18.04 20.67 -17.93
N ALA A 13 -16.77 20.93 -18.24
CA ALA A 13 -15.64 20.25 -17.63
C ALA A 13 -14.91 21.05 -16.52
N SER A 14 -15.36 22.26 -16.16
CA SER A 14 -14.61 23.15 -15.24
C SER A 14 -15.32 23.52 -13.93
N ALA A 15 -16.31 22.74 -13.50
CA ALA A 15 -16.94 22.90 -12.18
C ALA A 15 -17.11 21.56 -11.45
N SER A 16 -16.03 20.79 -11.35
CA SER A 16 -15.79 19.90 -10.22
C SER A 16 -14.28 19.67 -10.16
N PRO A 17 -13.55 20.17 -9.15
CA PRO A 17 -12.36 19.46 -8.75
C PRO A 17 -12.89 18.12 -8.24
N ALA A 18 -12.89 17.10 -9.11
CA ALA A 18 -12.67 15.77 -8.60
C ALA A 18 -11.28 15.85 -7.97
N THR A 19 -11.23 16.25 -6.70
CA THR A 19 -10.24 15.70 -5.79
C THR A 19 -10.46 14.21 -5.91
N TYR A 20 -9.75 13.57 -6.86
CA TYR A 20 -9.39 12.18 -6.70
C TYR A 20 -8.70 12.19 -5.35
N ASP A 21 -9.46 11.74 -4.36
CA ASP A 21 -9.15 11.95 -2.97
C ASP A 21 -7.91 11.13 -2.68
N PHE A 22 -6.76 11.79 -2.71
CA PHE A 22 -5.49 11.23 -2.30
C PHE A 22 -5.58 10.75 -0.84
N THR A 23 -6.56 11.24 -0.07
CA THR A 23 -6.89 10.77 1.27
C THR A 23 -7.42 9.33 1.25
N GLU A 24 -8.31 8.94 0.33
CA GLU A 24 -8.80 7.57 0.15
C GLU A 24 -7.66 6.62 -0.23
N GLU A 25 -6.85 6.98 -1.23
CA GLU A 25 -5.73 6.13 -1.66
C GLU A 25 -4.67 5.98 -0.56
N LYS A 26 -4.32 7.08 0.12
CA LYS A 26 -3.40 7.06 1.26
C LYS A 26 -3.99 6.28 2.44
N THR A 27 -5.29 6.39 2.70
CA THR A 27 -5.97 5.64 3.77
C THR A 27 -5.98 4.14 3.46
N VAL A 28 -6.26 3.75 2.22
CA VAL A 28 -6.20 2.34 1.79
C VAL A 28 -4.77 1.80 1.90
N LYS A 29 -3.76 2.53 1.42
CA LYS A 29 -2.34 2.16 1.56
C LYS A 29 -1.92 2.01 3.02
N CYS A 30 -2.32 2.95 3.86
CA CYS A 30 -2.03 2.93 5.30
C CYS A 30 -2.67 1.73 5.98
N ASN A 31 -3.95 1.45 5.70
CA ASN A 31 -4.67 0.30 6.27
C ASN A 31 -4.07 -1.04 5.81
N VAL A 32 -3.73 -1.18 4.53
CA VAL A 32 -3.08 -2.37 4.00
C VAL A 32 -1.70 -2.57 4.63
N CYS A 33 -0.90 -1.50 4.73
CA CYS A 33 0.40 -1.57 5.39
C CYS A 33 0.27 -2.02 6.85
N LYS A 34 -0.67 -1.42 7.60
CA LYS A 34 -0.88 -1.76 9.02
C LYS A 34 -1.33 -3.19 9.22
N TYR A 35 -2.22 -3.70 8.37
CA TYR A 35 -2.64 -5.10 8.39
C TYR A 35 -1.46 -6.04 8.14
N VAL A 36 -0.64 -5.74 7.14
CA VAL A 36 0.56 -6.53 6.83
C VAL A 36 1.56 -6.48 7.99
N MET A 37 1.78 -5.32 8.60
CA MET A 37 2.69 -5.16 9.74
C MET A 37 2.17 -5.82 11.03
N SER A 38 0.85 -5.88 11.26
CA SER A 38 0.31 -6.60 12.41
C SER A 38 0.49 -8.11 12.28
N GLU A 39 0.34 -8.67 11.08
CA GLU A 39 0.67 -10.08 10.84
C GLU A 39 2.17 -10.31 11.08
N VAL A 40 3.03 -9.41 10.59
CA VAL A 40 4.48 -9.49 10.81
C VAL A 40 4.83 -9.47 12.30
N GLU A 41 4.21 -8.60 13.10
CA GLU A 41 4.42 -8.54 14.55
C GLU A 41 4.04 -9.86 15.25
N GLU A 42 2.99 -10.52 14.79
CA GLU A 42 2.56 -11.83 15.31
C GLU A 42 3.54 -12.97 14.95
N TYR A 43 4.21 -12.89 13.79
CA TYR A 43 5.11 -13.94 13.29
C TYR A 43 6.61 -13.67 13.47
N ILE A 44 7.03 -12.43 13.79
CA ILE A 44 8.44 -12.13 14.12
C ILE A 44 8.76 -12.68 15.51
N THR A 45 9.56 -13.75 15.52
CA THR A 45 10.14 -14.33 16.73
C THR A 45 11.59 -13.85 16.89
N ALA A 46 12.24 -14.21 17.99
CA ALA A 46 13.65 -13.85 18.22
C ALA A 46 14.61 -14.44 17.15
N ASP A 47 14.21 -15.53 16.49
CA ASP A 47 15.02 -16.24 15.50
C ASP A 47 14.65 -15.90 14.05
N SER A 48 13.76 -14.92 13.84
CA SER A 48 13.30 -14.55 12.50
C SER A 48 14.43 -13.90 11.69
N THR A 49 14.79 -14.52 10.57
CA THR A 49 15.70 -13.94 9.57
C THR A 49 14.95 -13.05 8.59
N GLU A 50 15.64 -12.11 7.95
CA GLU A 50 15.06 -11.27 6.89
C GLU A 50 14.35 -12.09 5.80
N GLU A 51 14.96 -13.20 5.38
CA GLU A 51 14.39 -14.08 4.35
C GLU A 51 13.06 -14.69 4.81
N THR A 52 13.00 -15.13 6.08
CA THR A 52 11.79 -15.71 6.66
C THR A 52 10.66 -14.68 6.76
N VAL A 53 10.98 -13.45 7.18
CA VAL A 53 9.99 -12.37 7.29
C VAL A 53 9.51 -11.94 5.90
N LEU A 54 10.41 -11.82 4.92
CA LEU A 54 10.06 -11.47 3.56
C LEU A 54 9.15 -12.54 2.91
N ALA A 55 9.42 -13.82 3.15
CA ALA A 55 8.56 -14.91 2.69
C ALA A 55 7.14 -14.81 3.28
N LYS A 56 7.02 -14.45 4.57
CA LYS A 56 5.72 -14.25 5.21
C LYS A 56 4.97 -13.04 4.69
N LEU A 57 5.65 -11.93 4.46
CA LEU A 57 5.08 -10.76 3.80
C LEU A 57 4.51 -11.09 2.41
N MET A 58 5.21 -11.93 1.64
CA MET A 58 4.75 -12.42 0.34
C MET A 58 3.49 -13.30 0.47
N GLU A 59 3.43 -14.18 1.47
CA GLU A 59 2.26 -14.99 1.78
C GLU A 59 1.03 -14.12 2.14
N VAL A 60 1.24 -13.08 2.94
CA VAL A 60 0.19 -12.10 3.26
C VAL A 60 -0.33 -11.41 2.00
N CYS A 61 0.58 -11.02 1.08
CA CYS A 61 0.17 -10.45 -0.20
C CYS A 61 -0.67 -11.42 -1.05
N ASP A 62 -0.39 -12.73 -0.99
CA ASP A 62 -1.15 -13.73 -1.74
C ASP A 62 -2.55 -13.97 -1.16
N LYS A 63 -2.76 -13.75 0.15
CA LYS A 63 -4.11 -13.78 0.77
C LYS A 63 -5.06 -12.72 0.17
N LEU A 64 -4.53 -11.63 -0.37
CA LEU A 64 -5.30 -10.56 -1.03
C LEU A 64 -5.87 -10.97 -2.41
N SER A 65 -5.48 -12.13 -2.94
CA SER A 65 -6.02 -12.68 -4.19
C SER A 65 -7.54 -12.92 -4.12
N SER A 66 -8.07 -13.16 -2.91
CA SER A 66 -9.50 -13.25 -2.65
C SER A 66 -10.25 -11.93 -2.92
N VAL A 67 -9.55 -10.80 -2.97
CA VAL A 67 -10.12 -9.46 -3.18
C VAL A 67 -9.85 -8.95 -4.59
N SER A 68 -8.57 -8.91 -5.01
CA SER A 68 -8.18 -8.41 -6.33
C SER A 68 -6.73 -8.73 -6.68
N ASP A 69 -6.48 -9.13 -7.93
CA ASP A 69 -5.12 -9.29 -8.48
C ASP A 69 -4.31 -7.99 -8.47
N LEU A 70 -4.98 -6.83 -8.58
CA LEU A 70 -4.31 -5.53 -8.53
C LEU A 70 -3.73 -5.26 -7.14
N LEU A 71 -4.46 -5.64 -6.08
CA LEU A 71 -4.01 -5.53 -4.69
C LEU A 71 -2.83 -6.46 -4.42
N VAL A 72 -2.85 -7.69 -4.93
CA VAL A 72 -1.73 -8.63 -4.82
C VAL A 72 -0.47 -8.03 -5.45
N LYS A 73 -0.57 -7.51 -6.67
CA LYS A 73 0.56 -6.88 -7.37
C LYS A 73 1.08 -5.67 -6.61
N GLY A 74 0.19 -4.78 -6.16
CA GLY A 74 0.56 -3.61 -5.36
C GLY A 74 1.27 -3.98 -4.06
N CYS A 75 0.74 -4.96 -3.32
CA CYS A 75 1.35 -5.46 -2.10
C CYS A 75 2.75 -6.02 -2.34
N LYS A 76 2.93 -6.87 -3.36
CA LYS A 76 4.25 -7.43 -3.71
C LYS A 76 5.26 -6.35 -4.11
N VAL A 77 4.81 -5.30 -4.81
CA VAL A 77 5.67 -4.14 -5.12
C VAL A 77 6.09 -3.42 -3.85
N ILE A 78 5.16 -3.14 -2.93
CA ILE A 78 5.48 -2.51 -1.64
C ILE A 78 6.46 -3.37 -0.84
N VAL A 79 6.20 -4.67 -0.70
CA VAL A 79 7.08 -5.59 0.03
C VAL A 79 8.49 -5.61 -0.56
N THR A 80 8.61 -5.71 -1.89
CA THR A 80 9.91 -5.87 -2.54
C THR A 80 10.69 -4.56 -2.73
N GLN A 81 10.02 -3.43 -2.94
CA GLN A 81 10.65 -2.16 -3.27
C GLN A 81 10.75 -1.21 -2.06
N VAL A 82 9.86 -1.36 -1.07
CA VAL A 82 9.74 -0.41 0.05
C VAL A 82 10.09 -1.06 1.38
N ILE A 83 9.55 -2.25 1.67
CA ILE A 83 9.80 -2.92 2.96
C ILE A 83 11.16 -3.63 2.97
N LYS A 84 11.50 -4.38 1.92
CA LYS A 84 12.75 -5.16 1.85
C LYS A 84 14.02 -4.35 2.17
N PRO A 85 14.22 -3.11 1.67
CA PRO A 85 15.39 -2.31 1.99
C PRO A 85 15.50 -1.92 3.47
N GLU A 86 14.36 -1.77 4.15
CA GLU A 86 14.27 -1.32 5.54
C GLU A 86 14.04 -2.49 6.52
N LEU A 87 14.06 -3.73 6.01
CA LEU A 87 13.61 -4.91 6.75
C LEU A 87 14.51 -5.23 7.95
N GLU A 88 15.81 -5.03 7.83
CA GLU A 88 16.77 -5.21 8.93
C GLU A 88 16.43 -4.30 10.12
N ASP A 89 16.13 -3.03 9.83
CA ASP A 89 15.76 -2.04 10.84
C ASP A 89 14.41 -2.38 11.48
N ILE A 90 13.43 -2.80 10.67
CA ILE A 90 12.12 -3.23 11.16
C ILE A 90 12.24 -4.46 12.09
N ILE A 91 13.06 -5.44 11.74
CA ILE A 91 13.26 -6.64 12.58
C ILE A 91 13.99 -6.30 13.88
N THR A 92 14.96 -5.39 13.82
CA THR A 92 15.79 -5.00 14.96
C THR A 92 15.03 -4.10 15.94
N ASN A 93 14.36 -3.06 15.42
CA ASN A 93 13.69 -2.05 16.23
C ASN A 93 12.25 -2.40 16.57
N ARG A 94 11.65 -3.36 15.86
CA ARG A 94 10.27 -3.84 16.04
C ARG A 94 9.28 -2.68 16.22
N PRO A 95 9.23 -1.72 15.27
CA PRO A 95 8.29 -0.61 15.35
C PRO A 95 6.85 -1.15 15.35
N THR A 96 5.95 -0.42 16.03
CA THR A 96 4.51 -0.74 15.95
C THR A 96 4.02 -0.63 14.50
N PRO A 97 2.92 -1.31 14.12
CA PRO A 97 2.36 -1.22 12.77
C PRO A 97 2.11 0.22 12.29
N GLN A 98 1.73 1.11 13.21
CA GLN A 98 1.56 2.54 12.89
C GLN A 98 2.90 3.21 12.56
N ALA A 99 3.91 3.06 13.43
CA ALA A 99 5.21 3.70 13.26
C ALA A 99 5.95 3.18 12.03
N ALA A 100 5.88 1.87 11.76
CA ALA A 100 6.44 1.27 10.56
C ALA A 100 5.85 1.91 9.28
N CYS A 101 4.52 2.01 9.23
CA CYS A 101 3.84 2.54 8.05
C CYS A 101 4.04 4.05 7.85
N GLU A 102 4.24 4.83 8.93
CA GLU A 102 4.67 6.23 8.86
C GLU A 102 6.11 6.37 8.32
N ASN A 103 7.04 5.52 8.79
CA ASN A 103 8.42 5.53 8.31
C ASN A 103 8.51 5.18 6.81
N LEU A 104 7.68 4.24 6.36
CA LEU A 104 7.58 3.85 4.95
C LEU A 104 6.77 4.83 4.10
N ARG A 105 6.24 5.92 4.70
CA ARG A 105 5.39 6.94 4.05
C ARG A 105 4.14 6.38 3.38
N LEU A 106 3.65 5.26 3.91
CA LEU A 106 2.38 4.64 3.54
C LEU A 106 1.23 5.16 4.41
N CYS A 107 1.58 5.69 5.58
CA CYS A 107 0.86 6.68 6.38
C CYS A 107 1.75 7.94 6.45
#